data_AF-A0AA40ZR30-F1
#
_entry.id   AF-A0AA40ZR30-F1
#
_cell.length_a   1.000
_cell.length_b   1.000
_cell.length_c   1.000
_cell.angle_alpha   90.00
_cell.angle_beta   90.00
_cell.angle_gamma   90.00
#
_symmetry.space_group_name_H-M   'P 1'
#
loop_
_entity.id
_entity.type
_entity.pdbx_description
1 polymer ?
#
loop_
_entity_poly.entity_id
_entity_poly.type
_entity_poly.pdbx_seq_one_letter_code
_entity_poly.pdbx_strand_id
1 'polypeptide(L)'
;MKNTIFLLLTLLSLLAACQNSIQAELDEENENFSEATLRVQTRAGGTSSLTYPVYIYAFSDNGAYAASTEMRSEEDSAMELCLAAGNYTIVALCGVDGYSFSDRPDMEDVVTFSGQQMAEEALMCGMAKVRVDGDASTSITLTAAVSRLEIELHAIPDDTKAVHVTVGPVYASLAMDGTYGGSTSLTTACSDAGRGVWTSPVLYVFPSADRARVSLSIALTDSKGTVSTYGYTLSEPLVANTPYELEGTFSAGFNLSGEITAEDWKDVRNIRFDFGSTTGGGNEGSGEGDTEISGTDVPAAGTLWEGHLVALSTPDDNGGATLLLLSTKEWTDVPSALNTENPSEAAGLVNAYTEGSLSGWRFPTADEAKAMRNTIGGTHLSQTNKLLSDKGLDILETGYEPGTKDTPVRYLCEDGEKTYVWGDGTISKAGSSRTYRLRAVKEVTFRKQ
;
A
#
# COMPACT_ATOMS: atom_id res chain seq x y z
N MET A 1 21.05 -50.93 -49.48
CA MET A 1 21.37 -50.17 -48.25
C MET A 1 22.36 -49.05 -48.58
N LYS A 2 21.88 -47.85 -48.95
CA LYS A 2 22.73 -46.65 -49.10
C LYS A 2 21.95 -45.33 -48.98
N ASN A 3 20.69 -45.29 -49.44
CA ASN A 3 19.85 -44.07 -49.36
C ASN A 3 19.22 -43.82 -47.98
N THR A 4 19.12 -44.83 -47.10
CA THR A 4 18.52 -44.68 -45.76
C THR A 4 19.45 -44.03 -44.73
N ILE A 5 20.77 -44.04 -44.94
CA ILE A 5 21.74 -43.41 -44.04
C ILE A 5 21.79 -41.89 -44.28
N PHE A 6 21.67 -41.47 -45.55
CA PHE A 6 21.73 -40.05 -45.91
C PHE A 6 20.52 -39.25 -45.38
N LEU A 7 19.35 -39.90 -45.27
CA LEU A 7 18.14 -39.27 -44.74
C LEU A 7 18.15 -39.09 -43.21
N LEU A 8 18.97 -39.87 -42.48
CA LEU A 8 19.12 -39.71 -41.03
C LEU A 8 20.05 -38.54 -40.67
N LEU A 9 21.11 -38.30 -41.45
CA LEU A 9 22.02 -37.17 -41.20
C LEU A 9 21.34 -35.81 -41.44
N THR A 10 20.43 -35.71 -42.40
CA THR A 10 19.68 -34.47 -42.69
C THR A 10 18.58 -34.14 -41.69
N LEU A 11 18.21 -35.10 -40.81
CA LEU A 11 17.19 -34.87 -39.78
C LEU A 11 17.81 -34.41 -38.45
N LEU A 12 19.07 -34.77 -38.18
CA LEU A 12 19.81 -34.31 -37.01
C LEU A 12 20.23 -32.83 -37.08
N SER A 13 20.36 -32.27 -38.29
CA SER A 13 20.71 -30.86 -38.52
C SER A 13 19.56 -29.86 -38.31
N LEU A 14 18.41 -30.30 -37.79
CA LEU A 14 17.24 -29.46 -37.51
C LEU A 14 17.00 -29.19 -36.00
N LEU A 15 17.86 -29.72 -35.13
CA LEU A 15 17.80 -29.54 -33.66
C LEU A 15 18.86 -28.57 -33.12
N ALA A 16 19.61 -27.90 -34.00
CA ALA A 16 20.62 -26.89 -33.65
C ALA A 16 20.18 -25.50 -34.15
N ALA A 17 19.13 -24.95 -33.54
CA ALA A 17 18.49 -23.70 -33.95
C ALA A 17 18.89 -22.47 -33.10
N CYS A 18 20.08 -22.47 -32.50
CA CYS A 18 20.69 -21.26 -31.94
C CYS A 18 21.17 -20.35 -33.09
N GLN A 19 20.26 -19.62 -33.72
CA GLN A 19 20.62 -18.65 -34.75
C GLN A 19 21.15 -17.36 -34.13
N ASN A 20 22.44 -17.10 -34.35
CA ASN A 20 22.88 -15.76 -34.75
C ASN A 20 24.12 -15.87 -35.64
N SER A 21 23.91 -15.80 -36.96
CA SER A 21 24.98 -15.89 -37.95
C SER A 21 25.57 -14.50 -38.22
N ILE A 22 26.67 -14.16 -37.56
CA ILE A 22 27.49 -13.01 -37.95
C ILE A 22 28.22 -13.38 -39.25
N GLN A 23 27.92 -12.64 -40.31
CA GLN A 23 28.61 -12.76 -41.58
C GLN A 23 29.96 -12.02 -41.49
N ALA A 24 31.06 -12.78 -41.48
CA ALA A 24 32.40 -12.21 -41.34
C ALA A 24 32.88 -11.53 -42.64
N GLU A 25 32.70 -10.22 -42.72
CA GLU A 25 33.61 -9.34 -43.47
C GLU A 25 34.89 -9.17 -42.63
N LEU A 26 36.06 -9.12 -43.27
CA LEU A 26 37.36 -9.12 -42.59
C LEU A 26 37.91 -7.69 -42.43
N ASP A 27 38.18 -7.28 -41.20
CA ASP A 27 39.15 -6.23 -40.88
C ASP A 27 39.83 -6.52 -39.52
N GLU A 28 41.04 -6.01 -39.31
CA GLU A 28 41.97 -6.53 -38.30
C GLU A 28 41.92 -5.81 -36.93
N GLU A 29 41.17 -6.35 -35.96
CA GLU A 29 41.53 -6.24 -34.54
C GLU A 29 40.92 -7.40 -33.72
N ASN A 30 41.64 -8.53 -33.66
CA ASN A 30 41.14 -9.77 -33.04
C ASN A 30 41.30 -9.76 -31.51
N GLU A 31 40.53 -8.91 -30.82
CA GLU A 31 40.23 -9.14 -29.40
C GLU A 31 39.47 -10.47 -29.29
N ASN A 32 40.15 -11.47 -28.71
CA ASN A 32 39.68 -12.84 -28.70
C ASN A 32 38.65 -13.03 -27.57
N PHE A 33 37.43 -12.51 -27.79
CA PHE A 33 36.28 -12.65 -26.91
C PHE A 33 35.90 -14.13 -26.72
N SER A 34 36.54 -14.77 -25.75
CA SER A 34 36.10 -16.08 -25.26
C SER A 34 34.79 -15.88 -24.54
N GLU A 35 33.70 -16.30 -25.17
CA GLU A 35 32.48 -16.60 -24.44
C GLU A 35 32.79 -17.69 -23.39
N ALA A 36 32.18 -17.54 -22.22
CA ALA A 36 32.34 -18.40 -21.07
C ALA A 36 30.98 -18.93 -20.62
N THR A 37 30.95 -20.15 -20.10
CA THR A 37 29.72 -20.84 -19.72
C THR A 37 29.37 -20.51 -18.28
N LEU A 38 28.30 -19.76 -18.06
CA LEU A 38 27.71 -19.59 -16.74
C LEU A 38 26.65 -20.67 -16.50
N ARG A 39 26.91 -21.57 -15.56
CA ARG A 39 25.95 -22.58 -15.06
C ARG A 39 25.11 -22.02 -13.93
N VAL A 40 23.80 -21.95 -14.13
CA VAL A 40 22.84 -21.51 -13.10
C VAL A 40 22.05 -22.71 -12.58
N GLN A 41 21.96 -22.81 -11.26
CA GLN A 41 21.07 -23.72 -10.55
C GLN A 41 20.01 -22.92 -9.82
N THR A 42 18.76 -23.36 -9.88
CA THR A 42 17.62 -22.76 -9.19
C THR A 42 17.07 -23.69 -8.13
N ARG A 43 16.43 -23.12 -7.10
CA ARG A 43 15.64 -23.83 -6.10
C ARG A 43 14.58 -22.89 -5.53
N ALA A 44 13.47 -23.44 -5.05
CA ALA A 44 12.55 -22.68 -4.22
C ALA A 44 13.18 -22.40 -2.83
N GLY A 45 12.72 -21.32 -2.19
CA GLY A 45 12.93 -21.06 -0.77
C GLY A 45 11.75 -21.55 0.07
N GLY A 46 12.02 -22.21 1.19
CA GLY A 46 10.98 -22.80 2.05
C GLY A 46 10.60 -24.21 1.60
N THR A 47 9.30 -24.52 1.67
CA THR A 47 8.70 -25.84 1.41
C THR A 47 8.05 -25.98 0.03
N SER A 48 7.90 -24.88 -0.71
CA SER A 48 7.29 -24.86 -2.05
C SER A 48 8.12 -25.58 -3.11
N SER A 49 7.46 -26.10 -4.15
CA SER A 49 8.11 -26.48 -5.42
C SER A 49 8.30 -25.26 -6.32
N LEU A 50 9.18 -25.36 -7.32
CA LEU A 50 9.21 -24.41 -8.44
C LEU A 50 8.12 -24.78 -9.46
N THR A 51 7.39 -23.79 -9.96
CA THR A 51 6.52 -23.93 -11.14
C THR A 51 7.39 -23.83 -12.40
N TYR A 52 7.12 -24.65 -13.41
CA TYR A 52 7.85 -24.64 -14.67
C TYR A 52 7.02 -24.02 -15.81
N PRO A 53 7.64 -23.25 -16.74
CA PRO A 53 9.08 -23.02 -16.87
C PRO A 53 9.65 -22.00 -15.87
N VAL A 54 10.95 -22.16 -15.58
CA VAL A 54 11.77 -21.16 -14.88
C VAL A 54 12.57 -20.40 -15.94
N TYR A 55 12.32 -19.10 -16.06
CA TYR A 55 13.08 -18.20 -16.92
C TYR A 55 14.30 -17.65 -16.19
N ILE A 56 15.44 -17.55 -16.86
CA ILE A 56 16.62 -16.86 -16.33
C ILE A 56 17.11 -15.83 -17.34
N TYR A 57 17.39 -14.64 -16.82
CA TYR A 57 17.92 -13.49 -17.54
C TYR A 57 19.28 -13.09 -16.96
N ALA A 58 20.21 -12.75 -17.84
CA ALA A 58 21.47 -12.12 -17.48
C ALA A 58 21.48 -10.68 -18.00
N PHE A 59 21.73 -9.74 -17.10
CA PHE A 59 21.87 -8.32 -17.37
C PHE A 59 23.32 -7.90 -17.09
N SER A 60 23.93 -7.08 -17.95
CA SER A 60 25.27 -6.54 -17.72
C SER A 60 25.29 -5.48 -16.61
N ASP A 61 26.49 -5.07 -16.18
CA ASP A 61 26.71 -4.10 -15.07
C ASP A 61 25.98 -2.75 -15.22
N ASN A 62 25.54 -2.40 -16.44
CA ASN A 62 24.75 -1.22 -16.79
C ASN A 62 23.21 -1.47 -16.82
N GLY A 63 22.74 -2.66 -16.47
CA GLY A 63 21.32 -3.04 -16.49
C GLY A 63 20.77 -3.50 -17.84
N ALA A 64 21.57 -3.52 -18.92
CA ALA A 64 21.09 -3.95 -20.23
C ALA A 64 20.97 -5.47 -20.35
N TYR A 65 20.00 -5.96 -21.12
CA TYR A 65 19.86 -7.37 -21.51
C TYR A 65 21.15 -7.89 -22.17
N ALA A 66 21.67 -9.00 -21.66
CA ALA A 66 22.77 -9.74 -22.30
C ALA A 66 22.29 -11.06 -22.91
N ALA A 67 21.67 -11.94 -22.12
CA ALA A 67 21.22 -13.27 -22.54
C ALA A 67 20.04 -13.77 -21.68
N SER A 68 19.34 -14.79 -22.16
CA SER A 68 18.34 -15.52 -21.38
C SER A 68 18.30 -17.00 -21.77
N THR A 69 17.74 -17.83 -20.88
CA THR A 69 17.50 -19.26 -21.09
C THR A 69 16.35 -19.73 -20.19
N GLU A 70 15.73 -20.86 -20.51
CA GLU A 70 14.57 -21.41 -19.80
C GLU A 70 14.77 -22.87 -19.40
N MET A 71 14.32 -23.24 -18.20
CA MET A 71 14.27 -24.61 -17.69
C MET A 71 12.82 -25.06 -17.69
N ARG A 72 12.53 -26.22 -18.29
CA ARG A 72 11.16 -26.71 -18.47
C ARG A 72 10.80 -27.88 -17.54
N SER A 73 11.78 -28.44 -16.84
CA SER A 73 11.61 -29.52 -15.87
C SER A 73 12.74 -29.55 -14.82
N GLU A 74 12.55 -30.31 -13.74
CA GLU A 74 13.62 -30.58 -12.75
C GLU A 74 14.72 -31.51 -13.30
N GLU A 75 14.45 -32.25 -14.40
CA GLU A 75 15.43 -33.14 -15.04
C GLU A 75 16.52 -32.36 -15.82
N ASP A 76 16.28 -31.09 -16.13
CA ASP A 76 17.21 -30.15 -16.78
C ASP A 76 18.31 -29.67 -15.81
N SER A 77 19.18 -30.60 -15.38
CA SER A 77 20.07 -30.52 -14.20
C SER A 77 21.00 -29.29 -14.03
N ALA A 78 21.18 -28.45 -15.04
CA ALA A 78 21.77 -27.11 -14.94
C ALA A 78 21.39 -26.27 -16.17
N MET A 79 21.16 -24.97 -15.98
CA MET A 79 20.93 -24.01 -17.07
C MET A 79 22.25 -23.39 -17.49
N GLU A 80 22.51 -23.27 -18.79
CA GLU A 80 23.75 -22.67 -19.32
C GLU A 80 23.46 -21.37 -20.06
N LEU A 81 24.29 -20.36 -19.79
CA LEU A 81 24.31 -19.06 -20.47
C LEU A 81 25.73 -18.81 -21.00
N CYS A 82 25.87 -18.61 -22.31
CA CYS A 82 27.11 -18.10 -22.89
C CYS A 82 27.19 -16.58 -22.65
N LEU A 83 28.23 -16.12 -21.97
CA LEU A 83 28.45 -14.70 -21.65
C LEU A 83 29.89 -14.30 -21.96
N ALA A 84 30.09 -13.05 -22.35
CA ALA A 84 31.43 -12.46 -22.42
C ALA A 84 32.02 -12.26 -21.01
N ALA A 85 33.32 -11.98 -20.92
CA ALA A 85 33.93 -11.65 -19.63
C ALA A 85 33.40 -10.30 -19.11
N GLY A 86 32.86 -10.27 -17.88
CA GLY A 86 32.18 -9.10 -17.33
C GLY A 86 31.58 -9.32 -15.94
N ASN A 87 30.89 -8.29 -15.44
CA ASN A 87 30.02 -8.38 -14.27
C ASN A 87 28.56 -8.47 -14.74
N TYR A 88 27.78 -9.35 -14.14
CA TYR A 88 26.37 -9.59 -14.48
C TYR A 88 25.49 -9.68 -13.24
N THR A 89 24.25 -9.21 -13.36
CA THR A 89 23.17 -9.59 -12.46
C THR A 89 22.32 -10.63 -13.15
N ILE A 90 22.11 -11.78 -12.49
CA ILE A 90 21.31 -12.90 -12.97
C ILE A 90 20.00 -12.88 -12.19
N VAL A 91 18.88 -12.93 -12.90
CA VAL A 91 17.52 -12.94 -12.33
C VAL A 91 16.81 -14.20 -12.80
N ALA A 92 16.14 -14.89 -11.88
CA ALA A 92 15.31 -16.06 -12.18
C ALA A 92 13.85 -15.79 -11.80
N LEU A 93 12.93 -16.10 -12.72
CA LEU A 93 11.48 -15.93 -12.56
C LEU A 93 10.75 -17.25 -12.83
N CYS A 94 9.75 -17.59 -12.03
CA CYS A 94 8.84 -18.71 -12.31
C CYS A 94 7.45 -18.46 -11.72
N GLY A 95 6.46 -19.28 -12.09
CA GLY A 95 5.05 -19.01 -11.75
C GLY A 95 4.54 -17.75 -12.47
N VAL A 96 4.86 -17.62 -13.76
CA VAL A 96 4.61 -16.42 -14.56
C VAL A 96 3.23 -16.38 -15.24
N ASP A 97 2.42 -17.43 -15.08
CA ASP A 97 1.07 -17.47 -15.64
C ASP A 97 0.18 -16.43 -14.94
N GLY A 98 -0.50 -15.60 -15.73
CA GLY A 98 -1.23 -14.41 -15.24
C GLY A 98 -0.40 -13.11 -15.19
N TYR A 99 0.88 -13.15 -15.56
CA TYR A 99 1.78 -12.00 -15.61
C TYR A 99 2.15 -11.59 -17.06
N SER A 100 2.73 -10.40 -17.21
CA SER A 100 3.11 -9.79 -18.48
C SER A 100 4.40 -8.98 -18.32
N PHE A 101 5.38 -9.24 -19.19
CA PHE A 101 6.71 -8.63 -19.26
C PHE A 101 7.31 -8.81 -20.67
N SER A 102 8.47 -8.22 -20.95
CA SER A 102 9.17 -8.38 -22.23
C SER A 102 9.91 -9.72 -22.32
N ASP A 103 9.90 -10.38 -23.49
CA ASP A 103 10.76 -11.54 -23.78
C ASP A 103 12.26 -11.20 -23.67
N ARG A 104 12.60 -9.92 -23.86
CA ARG A 104 13.95 -9.36 -23.76
C ARG A 104 13.87 -8.07 -22.93
N PRO A 105 13.78 -8.18 -21.59
CA PRO A 105 13.66 -7.03 -20.71
C PRO A 105 15.04 -6.41 -20.46
N ASP A 106 15.12 -5.10 -20.30
CA ASP A 106 16.20 -4.43 -19.57
C ASP A 106 15.88 -4.40 -18.06
N MET A 107 16.85 -4.07 -17.21
CA MET A 107 16.70 -4.19 -15.74
C MET A 107 15.58 -3.30 -15.15
N GLU A 108 15.28 -2.17 -15.79
CA GLU A 108 14.20 -1.25 -15.40
C GLU A 108 12.82 -1.67 -15.95
N ASP A 109 12.74 -2.66 -16.86
CA ASP A 109 11.46 -3.17 -17.34
C ASP A 109 10.70 -3.91 -16.23
N VAL A 110 9.37 -3.86 -16.33
CA VAL A 110 8.47 -4.32 -15.27
C VAL A 110 7.65 -5.55 -15.66
N VAL A 111 7.56 -6.48 -14.71
CA VAL A 111 6.52 -7.49 -14.62
C VAL A 111 5.25 -6.84 -14.07
N THR A 112 4.13 -7.10 -14.74
CA THR A 112 2.79 -6.61 -14.39
C THR A 112 1.78 -7.77 -14.45
N PHE A 113 0.59 -7.60 -13.87
CA PHE A 113 -0.50 -8.56 -14.07
C PHE A 113 -1.10 -8.43 -15.48
N SER A 114 -1.35 -9.55 -16.16
CA SER A 114 -1.96 -9.56 -17.50
C SER A 114 -3.47 -9.24 -17.50
N GLY A 115 -4.07 -9.03 -16.33
CA GLY A 115 -5.51 -8.85 -16.14
C GLY A 115 -5.87 -8.03 -14.89
N GLN A 116 -6.69 -8.60 -14.01
CA GLN A 116 -7.40 -7.90 -12.91
C GLN A 116 -6.54 -7.48 -11.70
N GLN A 117 -5.26 -7.16 -11.92
CA GLN A 117 -4.31 -6.71 -10.88
C GLN A 117 -4.04 -7.76 -9.78
N MET A 118 -4.22 -9.04 -10.13
CA MET A 118 -3.98 -10.23 -9.32
C MET A 118 -3.75 -11.45 -10.24
N ALA A 119 -3.17 -12.52 -9.70
CA ALA A 119 -3.00 -13.82 -10.34
C ALA A 119 -3.54 -14.97 -9.47
N GLU A 120 -3.77 -16.13 -10.08
CA GLU A 120 -4.17 -17.38 -9.40
C GLU A 120 -2.97 -18.25 -8.97
N GLU A 121 -1.75 -17.88 -9.39
CA GLU A 121 -0.48 -18.51 -9.00
C GLU A 121 0.55 -17.46 -8.52
N ALA A 122 1.53 -17.90 -7.73
CA ALA A 122 2.57 -17.04 -7.18
C ALA A 122 3.75 -16.83 -8.15
N LEU A 123 3.94 -15.59 -8.64
CA LEU A 123 5.24 -15.20 -9.20
C LEU A 123 6.33 -15.36 -8.14
N MET A 124 7.33 -16.18 -8.43
CA MET A 124 8.54 -16.32 -7.64
C MET A 124 9.72 -15.67 -8.36
N CYS A 125 10.54 -14.94 -7.61
CA CYS A 125 11.75 -14.26 -8.10
C CYS A 125 12.95 -14.59 -7.20
N GLY A 126 14.14 -14.64 -7.80
CA GLY A 126 15.42 -14.70 -7.09
C GLY A 126 16.55 -14.11 -7.94
N MET A 127 17.58 -13.58 -7.28
CA MET A 127 18.68 -12.87 -7.96
C MET A 127 20.05 -13.29 -7.43
N ALA A 128 21.08 -13.20 -8.29
CA ALA A 128 22.48 -13.32 -7.90
C ALA A 128 23.37 -12.38 -8.74
N LYS A 129 24.36 -11.75 -8.12
CA LYS A 129 25.42 -11.02 -8.84
C LYS A 129 26.62 -11.93 -9.06
N VAL A 130 27.10 -11.98 -10.30
CA VAL A 130 28.14 -12.92 -10.76
C VAL A 130 29.19 -12.14 -11.54
N ARG A 131 30.45 -12.53 -11.37
CA ARG A 131 31.53 -12.15 -12.27
C ARG A 131 31.88 -13.33 -13.16
N VAL A 132 32.04 -13.06 -14.45
CA VAL A 132 32.44 -14.03 -15.47
C VAL A 132 33.81 -13.59 -15.99
N ASP A 133 34.83 -14.41 -15.78
CA ASP A 133 36.17 -14.29 -16.39
C ASP A 133 36.72 -15.67 -16.85
N GLY A 134 35.80 -16.63 -16.98
CA GLY A 134 35.97 -18.04 -17.36
C GLY A 134 34.68 -18.80 -17.04
N ASP A 135 34.63 -20.11 -17.29
CA ASP A 135 33.46 -20.93 -16.94
C ASP A 135 33.12 -20.78 -15.44
N ALA A 136 31.86 -20.51 -15.13
CA ALA A 136 31.40 -20.07 -13.81
C ALA A 136 30.12 -20.80 -13.39
N SER A 137 29.78 -20.74 -12.11
CA SER A 137 28.53 -21.31 -11.60
C SER A 137 27.91 -20.47 -10.48
N THR A 138 26.59 -20.39 -10.44
CA THR A 138 25.83 -19.72 -9.37
C THR A 138 24.57 -20.49 -8.98
N SER A 139 24.05 -20.24 -7.79
CA SER A 139 22.81 -20.86 -7.28
C SER A 139 21.84 -19.78 -6.80
N ILE A 140 20.66 -19.73 -7.40
CA ILE A 140 19.60 -18.77 -7.08
C ILE A 140 18.52 -19.48 -6.24
N THR A 141 18.09 -18.82 -5.16
CA THR A 141 16.90 -19.24 -4.39
C THR A 141 15.76 -18.31 -4.76
N LEU A 142 14.66 -18.86 -5.29
CA LEU A 142 13.48 -18.09 -5.66
C LEU A 142 12.49 -18.09 -4.48
N THR A 143 11.90 -16.94 -4.20
CA THR A 143 10.84 -16.74 -3.20
C THR A 143 9.68 -15.98 -3.83
N ALA A 144 8.47 -16.11 -3.30
CA ALA A 144 7.31 -15.44 -3.87
C ALA A 144 7.46 -13.91 -3.79
N ALA A 145 7.39 -13.24 -4.94
CA ALA A 145 7.44 -11.77 -5.06
C ALA A 145 6.05 -11.13 -4.81
N VAL A 146 5.15 -11.88 -4.17
CA VAL A 146 3.75 -11.57 -3.95
C VAL A 146 3.31 -11.95 -2.54
N SER A 147 2.25 -11.30 -2.09
CA SER A 147 1.46 -11.71 -0.92
C SER A 147 0.34 -12.65 -1.40
N ARG A 148 0.04 -13.68 -0.62
CA ARG A 148 -1.09 -14.59 -0.86
C ARG A 148 -2.27 -14.16 0.01
N LEU A 149 -3.46 -13.98 -0.57
CA LEU A 149 -4.67 -13.62 0.17
C LEU A 149 -5.72 -14.73 0.04
N GLU A 150 -6.35 -15.07 1.15
CA GLU A 150 -7.62 -15.80 1.22
C GLU A 150 -8.60 -14.97 2.06
N ILE A 151 -9.85 -14.85 1.61
CA ILE A 151 -10.88 -14.05 2.27
C ILE A 151 -12.10 -14.93 2.53
N GLU A 152 -12.51 -15.03 3.79
CA GLU A 152 -13.77 -15.68 4.20
C GLU A 152 -14.63 -14.66 4.96
N LEU A 153 -15.92 -14.57 4.60
CA LEU A 153 -16.85 -13.59 5.14
C LEU A 153 -18.08 -14.30 5.71
N HIS A 154 -18.24 -14.28 7.02
CA HIS A 154 -19.32 -14.96 7.76
C HIS A 154 -20.53 -14.06 8.01
N ALA A 155 -21.66 -14.68 8.39
CA ALA A 155 -22.92 -14.04 8.78
C ALA A 155 -23.54 -13.07 7.74
N ILE A 156 -23.15 -13.19 6.46
CA ILE A 156 -23.70 -12.42 5.34
C ILE A 156 -25.23 -12.57 5.27
N PRO A 157 -26.02 -11.48 5.13
CA PRO A 157 -27.48 -11.54 5.09
C PRO A 157 -28.03 -12.43 3.95
N ASP A 158 -29.02 -13.26 4.27
CA ASP A 158 -29.67 -14.23 3.33
C ASP A 158 -30.20 -13.59 2.02
N ASP A 159 -30.54 -12.29 2.04
CA ASP A 159 -31.03 -11.58 0.85
C ASP A 159 -29.91 -11.03 -0.05
N THR A 160 -28.65 -11.16 0.35
CA THR A 160 -27.44 -10.82 -0.44
C THR A 160 -27.29 -11.74 -1.65
N LYS A 161 -26.93 -11.20 -2.82
CA LYS A 161 -26.83 -11.94 -4.10
C LYS A 161 -25.50 -11.80 -4.83
N ALA A 162 -24.66 -10.85 -4.42
CA ALA A 162 -23.25 -10.77 -4.79
C ALA A 162 -22.44 -10.13 -3.67
N VAL A 163 -21.21 -10.60 -3.47
CA VAL A 163 -20.24 -10.01 -2.55
C VAL A 163 -18.94 -9.76 -3.32
N HIS A 164 -18.42 -8.55 -3.25
CA HIS A 164 -17.15 -8.16 -3.87
C HIS A 164 -16.23 -7.55 -2.82
N VAL A 165 -14.94 -7.84 -2.89
CA VAL A 165 -13.93 -7.28 -1.98
C VAL A 165 -12.83 -6.61 -2.80
N THR A 166 -12.66 -5.31 -2.58
CA THR A 166 -11.57 -4.50 -3.13
C THR A 166 -10.45 -4.41 -2.11
N VAL A 167 -9.20 -4.64 -2.54
CA VAL A 167 -8.00 -4.60 -1.68
C VAL A 167 -7.00 -3.61 -2.27
N GLY A 168 -6.55 -2.64 -1.48
CA GLY A 168 -5.50 -1.69 -1.88
C GLY A 168 -5.27 -0.55 -0.88
N PRO A 169 -4.21 0.26 -1.04
CA PRO A 169 -3.28 0.24 -2.16
C PRO A 169 -2.24 -0.89 -2.07
N VAL A 170 -2.01 -1.57 -3.19
CA VAL A 170 -0.89 -2.48 -3.43
C VAL A 170 -0.04 -1.97 -4.59
N TYR A 171 1.20 -2.44 -4.73
CA TYR A 171 2.02 -2.13 -5.91
C TYR A 171 1.38 -2.68 -7.19
N ALA A 172 1.58 -1.98 -8.31
CA ALA A 172 1.04 -2.35 -9.62
C ALA A 172 2.03 -3.20 -10.45
N SER A 173 3.32 -3.12 -10.12
CA SER A 173 4.40 -3.72 -10.91
C SER A 173 5.61 -4.13 -10.07
N LEU A 174 6.47 -4.95 -10.66
CA LEU A 174 7.76 -5.38 -10.12
C LEU A 174 8.82 -5.25 -11.22
N ALA A 175 9.85 -4.43 -11.03
CA ALA A 175 10.99 -4.34 -11.93
C ALA A 175 11.93 -5.56 -11.81
N MET A 176 12.72 -5.83 -12.84
CA MET A 176 13.65 -6.97 -12.87
C MET A 176 14.75 -6.89 -11.79
N ASP A 177 15.02 -5.69 -11.25
CA ASP A 177 15.94 -5.49 -10.12
C ASP A 177 15.36 -5.88 -8.74
N GLY A 178 14.08 -6.25 -8.68
CA GLY A 178 13.34 -6.54 -7.45
C GLY A 178 12.58 -5.36 -6.85
N THR A 179 12.62 -4.17 -7.47
CA THR A 179 11.94 -2.96 -6.98
C THR A 179 10.45 -2.97 -7.37
N TYR A 180 9.56 -2.82 -6.39
CA TYR A 180 8.13 -2.69 -6.64
C TYR A 180 7.73 -1.26 -7.05
N GLY A 181 6.76 -1.15 -7.96
CA GLY A 181 6.37 0.12 -8.58
C GLY A 181 4.85 0.34 -8.68
N GLY A 182 4.48 1.61 -8.91
CA GLY A 182 3.10 2.05 -9.05
C GLY A 182 2.26 1.94 -7.77
N SER A 183 0.94 2.10 -7.92
CA SER A 183 -0.06 1.89 -6.86
C SER A 183 -1.39 1.54 -7.53
N THR A 184 -2.08 0.52 -7.03
CA THR A 184 -3.32 -0.03 -7.61
C THR A 184 -4.19 -0.68 -6.54
N SER A 185 -5.38 -1.14 -6.94
CA SER A 185 -6.26 -1.97 -6.12
C SER A 185 -6.88 -3.08 -6.98
N LEU A 186 -6.92 -4.30 -6.46
CA LEU A 186 -7.66 -5.42 -7.05
C LEU A 186 -9.10 -5.44 -6.53
N THR A 187 -10.03 -6.05 -7.27
CA THR A 187 -11.39 -6.34 -6.78
C THR A 187 -11.78 -7.76 -7.16
N THR A 188 -12.01 -8.61 -6.16
CA THR A 188 -12.42 -10.00 -6.33
C THR A 188 -13.91 -10.19 -6.06
N ALA A 189 -14.49 -11.24 -6.62
CA ALA A 189 -15.84 -11.69 -6.29
C ALA A 189 -15.78 -12.90 -5.35
N CYS A 190 -16.50 -12.84 -4.24
CA CYS A 190 -16.66 -13.98 -3.35
C CYS A 190 -17.84 -14.87 -3.82
N SER A 191 -17.77 -16.16 -3.51
CA SER A 191 -18.82 -17.15 -3.80
C SER A 191 -19.53 -17.57 -2.51
N ASP A 192 -20.84 -17.78 -2.58
CA ASP A 192 -21.66 -18.28 -1.47
C ASP A 192 -21.29 -19.74 -1.15
N ALA A 193 -20.64 -19.96 0.00
CA ALA A 193 -20.35 -21.29 0.55
C ALA A 193 -21.55 -21.85 1.36
N GLY A 194 -22.62 -21.06 1.50
CA GLY A 194 -23.83 -21.38 2.24
C GLY A 194 -23.78 -20.93 3.70
N ARG A 195 -24.95 -20.90 4.34
CA ARG A 195 -25.13 -20.54 5.77
C ARG A 195 -24.63 -19.13 6.13
N GLY A 196 -24.61 -18.20 5.16
CA GLY A 196 -24.10 -16.85 5.34
C GLY A 196 -22.56 -16.74 5.26
N VAL A 197 -21.87 -17.77 4.77
CA VAL A 197 -20.42 -17.75 4.52
C VAL A 197 -20.14 -17.51 3.04
N TRP A 198 -19.25 -16.56 2.73
CA TRP A 198 -18.82 -16.23 1.37
C TRP A 198 -17.30 -16.18 1.28
N THR A 199 -16.69 -16.89 0.32
CA THR A 199 -15.23 -17.02 0.20
C THR A 199 -14.71 -16.46 -1.13
N SER A 200 -13.54 -15.80 -1.12
CA SER A 200 -12.82 -15.52 -2.37
C SER A 200 -12.16 -16.79 -2.94
N PRO A 201 -11.73 -16.80 -4.22
CA PRO A 201 -10.61 -17.65 -4.64
C PRO A 201 -9.31 -17.25 -3.90
N VAL A 202 -8.29 -18.11 -3.97
CA VAL A 202 -6.92 -17.77 -3.54
C VAL A 202 -6.37 -16.71 -4.50
N LEU A 203 -5.80 -15.63 -3.97
CA LEU A 203 -5.27 -14.52 -4.78
C LEU A 203 -3.79 -14.28 -4.52
N TYR A 204 -3.05 -13.97 -5.58
CA TYR A 204 -1.67 -13.51 -5.51
C TYR A 204 -1.57 -12.07 -6.00
N VAL A 205 -1.04 -11.21 -5.14
CA VAL A 205 -1.00 -9.75 -5.31
C VAL A 205 0.40 -9.24 -4.99
N PHE A 206 0.88 -8.19 -5.65
CA PHE A 206 2.12 -7.57 -5.19
C PHE A 206 1.93 -7.00 -3.76
N PRO A 207 3.01 -6.88 -2.95
CA PRO A 207 2.93 -6.24 -1.63
C PRO A 207 2.39 -4.81 -1.70
N SER A 208 2.13 -4.21 -0.54
CA SER A 208 1.89 -2.77 -0.42
C SER A 208 3.17 -2.05 -0.01
N ALA A 209 3.26 -0.75 -0.28
CA ALA A 209 4.39 0.07 0.18
C ALA A 209 4.54 0.07 1.71
N ASP A 210 5.76 0.32 2.19
CA ASP A 210 6.05 0.46 3.62
C ASP A 210 5.10 1.49 4.27
N ARG A 211 4.47 1.09 5.38
CA ARG A 211 3.48 1.87 6.16
C ARG A 211 2.17 2.19 5.43
N ALA A 212 1.91 1.63 4.23
CA ALA A 212 0.65 1.79 3.54
C ALA A 212 -0.54 1.31 4.40
N ARG A 213 -1.63 2.08 4.41
CA ARG A 213 -2.91 1.70 5.02
C ARG A 213 -3.72 0.93 3.98
N VAL A 214 -3.48 -0.39 3.88
CA VAL A 214 -4.23 -1.26 2.96
C VAL A 214 -5.66 -1.41 3.49
N SER A 215 -6.65 -0.99 2.71
CA SER A 215 -8.07 -1.16 3.02
C SER A 215 -8.65 -2.39 2.33
N LEU A 216 -9.55 -3.08 3.03
CA LEU A 216 -10.50 -4.04 2.50
C LEU A 216 -11.86 -3.33 2.39
N SER A 217 -12.37 -3.15 1.17
CA SER A 217 -13.68 -2.55 0.92
C SER A 217 -14.65 -3.62 0.41
N ILE A 218 -15.64 -3.95 1.23
CA ILE A 218 -16.53 -5.10 1.08
C ILE A 218 -17.91 -4.61 0.65
N ALA A 219 -18.28 -4.88 -0.59
CA ALA A 219 -19.56 -4.50 -1.18
C ALA A 219 -20.53 -5.69 -1.20
N LEU A 220 -21.61 -5.59 -0.42
CA LEU A 220 -22.74 -6.53 -0.42
C LEU A 220 -23.85 -5.99 -1.34
N THR A 221 -24.32 -6.81 -2.28
CA THR A 221 -25.44 -6.45 -3.18
C THR A 221 -26.70 -7.21 -2.78
N ASP A 222 -27.78 -6.51 -2.42
CA ASP A 222 -29.05 -7.11 -2.00
C ASP A 222 -29.89 -7.68 -3.16
N SER A 223 -30.95 -8.40 -2.81
CA SER A 223 -31.93 -8.98 -3.74
C SER A 223 -32.68 -7.99 -4.66
N LYS A 224 -32.49 -6.69 -4.46
CA LYS A 224 -33.09 -5.59 -5.24
C LYS A 224 -32.04 -4.86 -6.10
N GLY A 225 -30.76 -5.22 -5.99
CA GLY A 225 -29.63 -4.55 -6.64
C GLY A 225 -29.05 -3.37 -5.85
N THR A 226 -29.39 -3.24 -4.55
CA THR A 226 -28.85 -2.22 -3.65
C THR A 226 -27.45 -2.63 -3.18
N VAL A 227 -26.45 -1.80 -3.40
CA VAL A 227 -25.08 -2.06 -2.92
C VAL A 227 -24.85 -1.34 -1.59
N SER A 228 -24.36 -2.07 -0.58
CA SER A 228 -23.89 -1.54 0.71
C SER A 228 -22.42 -1.87 0.89
N THR A 229 -21.59 -0.85 1.13
CA THR A 229 -20.13 -1.00 1.21
C THR A 229 -19.62 -0.76 2.63
N TYR A 230 -18.73 -1.63 3.10
CA TYR A 230 -18.11 -1.56 4.42
C TYR A 230 -16.59 -1.56 4.28
N GLY A 231 -15.89 -0.85 5.17
CA GLY A 231 -14.43 -0.72 5.13
C GLY A 231 -13.76 -1.31 6.37
N TYR A 232 -12.70 -2.08 6.14
CA TYR A 232 -11.68 -2.41 7.15
C TYR A 232 -10.32 -1.90 6.65
N THR A 233 -9.35 -1.73 7.55
CA THR A 233 -7.98 -1.31 7.21
C THR A 233 -7.01 -2.20 7.97
N LEU A 234 -6.08 -2.82 7.23
CA LEU A 234 -5.03 -3.66 7.82
C LEU A 234 -4.13 -2.81 8.71
N SER A 235 -3.82 -3.32 9.90
CA SER A 235 -2.89 -2.70 10.85
C SER A 235 -1.44 -2.67 10.36
N GLU A 236 -1.08 -3.61 9.48
CA GLU A 236 0.23 -3.74 8.86
C GLU A 236 0.13 -3.87 7.33
N PRO A 237 1.17 -3.48 6.58
CA PRO A 237 1.21 -3.66 5.12
C PRO A 237 1.19 -5.14 4.69
N LEU A 238 0.81 -5.36 3.43
CA LEU A 238 0.98 -6.63 2.73
C LEU A 238 2.45 -6.80 2.33
N VAL A 239 3.09 -7.90 2.72
CA VAL A 239 4.52 -8.17 2.57
C VAL A 239 4.76 -9.43 1.76
N ALA A 240 5.64 -9.35 0.76
CA ALA A 240 5.96 -10.47 -0.13
C ALA A 240 6.44 -11.73 0.61
N ASN A 241 6.12 -12.89 0.04
CA ASN A 241 6.34 -14.22 0.60
C ASN A 241 5.65 -14.40 1.97
N THR A 242 4.43 -13.89 2.11
CA THR A 242 3.58 -14.01 3.31
C THR A 242 2.12 -14.26 2.90
N PRO A 243 1.43 -15.26 3.48
CA PRO A 243 0.00 -15.43 3.34
C PRO A 243 -0.78 -14.65 4.40
N TYR A 244 -1.98 -14.24 4.03
CA TYR A 244 -2.94 -13.55 4.87
C TYR A 244 -4.29 -14.25 4.75
N GLU A 245 -4.81 -14.72 5.89
CA GLU A 245 -6.15 -15.29 6.01
C GLU A 245 -7.05 -14.19 6.61
N LEU A 246 -7.97 -13.68 5.80
CA LEU A 246 -8.75 -12.48 6.07
C LEU A 246 -10.20 -12.88 6.39
N GLU A 247 -10.48 -13.11 7.68
CA GLU A 247 -11.79 -13.54 8.18
C GLU A 247 -12.62 -12.34 8.63
N GLY A 248 -13.67 -12.01 7.86
CA GLY A 248 -14.64 -10.99 8.22
C GLY A 248 -15.92 -11.58 8.79
N THR A 249 -16.52 -10.97 9.82
CA THR A 249 -17.89 -11.32 10.25
C THR A 249 -18.85 -10.14 10.06
N PHE A 250 -19.94 -10.37 9.33
CA PHE A 250 -21.00 -9.37 9.20
C PHE A 250 -21.83 -9.28 10.48
N SER A 251 -21.96 -8.09 11.07
CA SER A 251 -22.71 -7.88 12.31
C SER A 251 -23.66 -6.67 12.23
N ALA A 252 -24.89 -6.86 12.72
CA ALA A 252 -25.88 -5.79 12.86
C ALA A 252 -25.70 -4.96 14.15
N GLY A 253 -24.47 -4.93 14.69
CA GLY A 253 -24.10 -4.38 15.99
C GLY A 253 -22.92 -5.15 16.61
N PHE A 254 -22.03 -4.45 17.31
CA PHE A 254 -20.73 -4.95 17.78
C PHE A 254 -20.83 -6.19 18.71
N ASN A 255 -20.02 -7.22 18.43
CA ASN A 255 -19.59 -8.29 19.35
C ASN A 255 -18.43 -9.06 18.69
N LEU A 256 -17.27 -9.18 19.35
CA LEU A 256 -16.04 -9.74 18.77
C LEU A 256 -15.52 -10.90 19.65
N SER A 257 -15.19 -12.06 19.06
CA SER A 257 -14.71 -13.24 19.83
C SER A 257 -13.93 -14.28 19.00
N GLY A 258 -12.80 -14.79 19.52
CA GLY A 258 -12.24 -16.11 19.12
C GLY A 258 -10.76 -16.15 18.70
N GLU A 259 -10.06 -17.25 19.03
CA GLU A 259 -8.62 -17.48 18.80
C GLU A 259 -8.30 -18.63 17.81
N ILE A 260 -7.20 -18.47 17.04
CA ILE A 260 -6.11 -19.45 16.72
C ILE A 260 -6.47 -20.88 16.21
N THR A 261 -6.01 -21.38 15.04
CA THR A 261 -4.68 -21.99 14.66
C THR A 261 -4.77 -22.47 13.17
N ALA A 262 -3.75 -22.83 12.35
CA ALA A 262 -2.27 -22.74 12.32
C ALA A 262 -1.67 -23.29 10.97
N GLU A 263 -0.41 -22.94 10.65
CA GLU A 263 0.56 -23.62 9.73
C GLU A 263 0.25 -23.69 8.20
N ASP A 264 1.16 -23.42 7.25
CA ASP A 264 2.60 -23.07 7.30
C ASP A 264 3.09 -22.30 6.03
N TRP A 265 3.89 -21.22 6.21
CA TRP A 265 4.61 -20.37 5.23
C TRP A 265 5.64 -19.54 6.07
N LYS A 266 5.88 -18.23 5.81
CA LYS A 266 6.12 -17.32 6.95
C LYS A 266 4.87 -17.32 7.84
N ASP A 267 5.04 -17.20 9.15
CA ASP A 267 3.99 -17.13 10.18
C ASP A 267 2.68 -16.52 9.64
N VAL A 268 1.65 -17.37 9.47
CA VAL A 268 0.43 -17.02 8.75
C VAL A 268 -0.28 -15.85 9.44
N ARG A 269 -0.58 -14.80 8.67
CA ARG A 269 -1.18 -13.57 9.18
C ARG A 269 -2.70 -13.63 9.15
N ASN A 270 -3.26 -14.31 10.13
CA ASN A 270 -4.70 -14.41 10.34
C ASN A 270 -5.23 -13.07 10.88
N ILE A 271 -6.04 -12.37 10.08
CA ILE A 271 -6.61 -11.06 10.42
C ILE A 271 -8.13 -11.21 10.49
N ARG A 272 -8.66 -11.16 11.72
CA ARG A 272 -10.10 -11.21 12.01
C ARG A 272 -10.67 -9.80 12.16
N PHE A 273 -11.83 -9.53 11.57
CA PHE A 273 -12.50 -8.23 11.64
C PHE A 273 -14.03 -8.34 11.57
N ASP A 274 -14.72 -7.32 12.07
CA ASP A 274 -16.18 -7.19 11.99
C ASP A 274 -16.58 -6.09 11.00
N PHE A 275 -17.73 -6.24 10.33
CA PHE A 275 -18.26 -5.22 9.42
C PHE A 275 -19.80 -5.18 9.39
N GLY A 276 -20.39 -4.00 9.21
CA GLY A 276 -21.84 -3.80 9.25
C GLY A 276 -22.23 -2.46 9.87
N SER A 277 -23.51 -2.07 9.80
CA SER A 277 -24.01 -0.87 10.50
C SER A 277 -25.54 -0.82 10.61
N THR A 278 -26.06 -0.09 11.59
CA THR A 278 -27.50 0.08 11.83
C THR A 278 -27.90 1.56 11.81
N THR A 279 -28.24 2.04 10.62
CA THR A 279 -29.04 3.24 10.30
C THR A 279 -28.57 4.63 10.77
N GLY A 280 -28.08 5.45 9.81
CA GLY A 280 -28.77 6.72 9.50
C GLY A 280 -28.10 8.05 9.87
N GLY A 281 -27.00 8.43 9.20
CA GLY A 281 -26.44 9.78 9.27
C GLY A 281 -25.48 10.07 8.11
N GLY A 282 -25.95 10.77 7.07
CA GLY A 282 -25.33 10.75 5.74
C GLY A 282 -23.96 11.43 5.57
N ASN A 283 -23.22 10.86 4.61
CA ASN A 283 -22.22 11.47 3.72
C ASN A 283 -20.75 11.62 4.19
N GLU A 284 -19.86 10.95 3.44
CA GLU A 284 -18.47 11.24 3.07
C GLU A 284 -17.55 12.04 4.03
N GLY A 285 -16.42 11.43 4.39
CA GLY A 285 -15.27 12.11 5.02
C GLY A 285 -14.11 11.16 5.30
N SER A 286 -13.18 10.99 4.37
CA SER A 286 -11.98 10.17 4.55
C SER A 286 -10.96 10.88 5.46
N GLY A 287 -10.86 10.48 6.72
CA GLY A 287 -9.88 10.98 7.69
C GLY A 287 -8.56 10.19 7.65
N GLU A 288 -7.43 10.88 7.76
CA GLU A 288 -6.11 10.26 7.69
C GLU A 288 -5.60 9.73 9.04
N GLY A 289 -5.16 8.47 9.01
CA GLY A 289 -3.90 8.09 9.68
C GLY A 289 -3.94 8.07 11.20
N ASP A 290 -4.86 7.30 11.77
CA ASP A 290 -4.90 6.97 13.20
C ASP A 290 -3.53 6.49 13.72
N THR A 291 -3.13 7.01 14.89
CA THR A 291 -1.92 6.64 15.63
C THR A 291 -2.35 6.10 16.99
N GLU A 292 -2.08 4.82 17.27
CA GLU A 292 -2.50 4.19 18.52
C GLU A 292 -1.55 4.56 19.68
N ILE A 293 -2.14 4.97 20.80
CA ILE A 293 -1.49 5.46 22.03
C ILE A 293 -2.20 4.85 23.25
N SER A 294 -1.60 4.91 24.45
CA SER A 294 -2.19 4.26 25.63
C SER A 294 -1.91 4.99 26.93
N GLY A 295 -2.80 4.84 27.92
CA GLY A 295 -2.61 5.39 29.27
C GLY A 295 -3.70 4.99 30.26
N THR A 296 -3.61 5.50 31.49
CA THR A 296 -4.45 5.03 32.62
C THR A 296 -5.86 5.60 32.65
N ASP A 297 -6.14 6.69 31.95
CA ASP A 297 -7.47 7.31 31.84
C ASP A 297 -7.57 8.07 30.51
N VAL A 298 -8.75 7.99 29.87
CA VAL A 298 -9.06 8.70 28.62
C VAL A 298 -8.93 10.21 28.82
N PRO A 299 -8.10 10.92 28.03
CA PRO A 299 -8.00 12.37 28.07
C PRO A 299 -9.33 13.03 27.70
N ALA A 300 -9.84 13.90 28.57
CA ALA A 300 -11.04 14.69 28.30
C ALA A 300 -10.74 15.82 27.32
N ALA A 301 -11.69 16.14 26.45
CA ALA A 301 -11.56 17.31 25.57
C ALA A 301 -11.52 18.62 26.37
N GLY A 302 -10.74 19.60 25.90
CA GLY A 302 -10.39 20.80 26.63
C GLY A 302 -9.29 20.61 27.68
N THR A 303 -8.55 19.49 27.64
CA THR A 303 -7.37 19.24 28.49
C THR A 303 -6.10 19.07 27.65
N LEU A 304 -4.94 19.11 28.30
CA LEU A 304 -3.65 18.81 27.68
C LEU A 304 -3.24 17.37 28.00
N TRP A 305 -2.93 16.57 26.97
CA TRP A 305 -2.39 15.23 27.09
C TRP A 305 -1.01 15.16 26.43
N GLU A 306 0.01 14.75 27.19
CA GLU A 306 1.45 14.74 26.83
C GLU A 306 2.03 16.04 26.24
N GLY A 307 1.27 17.14 26.28
CA GLY A 307 1.61 18.45 25.73
C GLY A 307 0.62 18.91 24.66
N HIS A 308 -0.09 18.00 24.01
CA HIS A 308 -1.08 18.25 22.96
C HIS A 308 -2.43 18.71 23.52
N LEU A 309 -3.14 19.60 22.82
CA LEU A 309 -4.51 19.98 23.19
C LEU A 309 -5.51 18.96 22.65
N VAL A 310 -6.25 18.30 23.55
CA VAL A 310 -7.34 17.39 23.19
C VAL A 310 -8.56 18.25 22.82
N ALA A 311 -8.87 18.35 21.52
CA ALA A 311 -9.96 19.18 21.02
C ALA A 311 -11.29 18.42 20.92
N LEU A 312 -11.23 17.12 20.61
CA LEU A 312 -12.32 16.16 20.77
C LEU A 312 -11.80 14.91 21.48
N SER A 313 -12.70 14.22 22.18
CA SER A 313 -12.47 12.93 22.82
C SER A 313 -13.77 12.16 22.69
N THR A 314 -13.76 11.13 21.85
CA THR A 314 -14.92 10.32 21.48
C THR A 314 -14.72 8.93 22.08
N PRO A 315 -15.36 8.59 23.21
CA PRO A 315 -15.18 7.31 23.87
C PRO A 315 -15.49 6.13 22.95
N ASP A 316 -14.70 5.07 23.04
CA ASP A 316 -15.02 3.77 22.44
C ASP A 316 -15.76 2.87 23.45
N ASP A 317 -16.48 1.87 22.95
CA ASP A 317 -17.28 0.94 23.78
C ASP A 317 -16.41 0.02 24.67
N ASN A 318 -15.08 0.05 24.51
CA ASN A 318 -14.10 -0.70 25.32
C ASN A 318 -13.49 0.17 26.44
N GLY A 319 -13.89 1.44 26.56
CA GLY A 319 -13.38 2.38 27.56
C GLY A 319 -12.10 3.12 27.17
N GLY A 320 -11.67 2.99 25.91
CA GLY A 320 -10.73 3.90 25.24
C GLY A 320 -11.44 5.10 24.62
N ALA A 321 -10.80 5.78 23.68
CA ALA A 321 -11.39 6.86 22.88
C ALA A 321 -10.58 7.17 21.61
N THR A 322 -11.24 7.61 20.53
CA THR A 322 -10.55 8.40 19.49
C THR A 322 -10.42 9.84 19.98
N LEU A 323 -9.20 10.38 19.99
CA LEU A 323 -8.94 11.78 20.33
C LEU A 323 -8.61 12.56 19.04
N LEU A 324 -9.22 13.73 18.88
CA LEU A 324 -8.75 14.71 17.91
C LEU A 324 -7.87 15.73 18.67
N LEU A 325 -6.57 15.65 18.45
CA LEU A 325 -5.60 16.61 18.96
C LEU A 325 -5.55 17.83 18.04
N LEU A 326 -5.35 19.02 18.62
CA LEU A 326 -5.16 20.29 17.90
C LEU A 326 -3.76 20.83 18.17
N SER A 327 -3.09 21.34 17.13
CA SER A 327 -1.72 21.86 17.24
C SER A 327 -1.65 22.97 18.26
N THR A 328 -0.74 22.85 19.23
CA THR A 328 -0.49 23.88 20.25
C THR A 328 0.16 25.12 19.68
N LYS A 329 0.89 24.95 18.57
CA LYS A 329 1.34 26.03 17.70
C LYS A 329 0.20 26.61 16.86
N GLU A 330 0.23 27.91 16.66
CA GLU A 330 -0.50 28.64 15.62
C GLU A 330 0.42 29.10 14.48
N TRP A 331 -0.17 29.32 13.30
CA TRP A 331 0.43 30.16 12.28
C TRP A 331 -0.55 31.28 11.95
N THR A 332 -0.03 32.51 11.83
CA THR A 332 -0.79 33.67 11.33
C THR A 332 -0.42 33.94 9.87
N ASP A 333 -1.22 34.79 9.22
CA ASP A 333 -0.93 35.32 7.88
C ASP A 333 -0.77 34.26 6.78
N VAL A 334 -1.37 33.08 6.98
CA VAL A 334 -1.31 31.94 6.06
C VAL A 334 -2.27 32.15 4.88
N PRO A 335 -1.83 32.07 3.61
CA PRO A 335 -2.73 32.14 2.46
C PRO A 335 -3.63 30.89 2.36
N SER A 336 -4.81 31.03 1.76
CA SER A 336 -5.70 29.89 1.49
C SER A 336 -5.23 29.04 0.31
N ALA A 337 -5.76 27.82 0.16
CA ALA A 337 -5.55 27.00 -1.05
C ALA A 337 -6.11 27.64 -2.34
N LEU A 338 -6.92 28.69 -2.18
CA LEU A 338 -7.52 29.47 -3.25
C LEU A 338 -6.75 30.75 -3.54
N ASN A 339 -5.61 30.98 -2.88
CA ASN A 339 -4.79 32.18 -3.06
C ASN A 339 -4.14 32.21 -4.45
N THR A 340 -4.08 33.40 -5.08
CA THR A 340 -3.57 33.56 -6.45
C THR A 340 -2.04 33.52 -6.58
N GLU A 341 -1.30 33.66 -5.48
CA GLU A 341 0.17 33.73 -5.47
C GLU A 341 0.77 32.49 -4.78
N ASN A 342 0.30 32.15 -3.58
CA ASN A 342 0.87 31.10 -2.71
C ASN A 342 -0.15 30.00 -2.31
N PRO A 343 -0.89 29.35 -3.23
CA PRO A 343 -1.94 28.39 -2.86
C PRO A 343 -1.42 27.16 -2.09
N SER A 344 -0.19 26.73 -2.34
CA SER A 344 0.39 25.53 -1.71
C SER A 344 1.01 25.76 -0.32
N GLU A 345 1.12 27.02 0.15
CA GLU A 345 1.87 27.34 1.36
C GLU A 345 1.22 26.75 2.63
N ALA A 346 -0.11 26.85 2.77
CA ALA A 346 -0.82 26.25 3.90
C ALA A 346 -0.62 24.72 3.98
N ALA A 347 -0.72 24.02 2.85
CA ALA A 347 -0.48 22.58 2.78
C ALA A 347 0.98 22.23 3.10
N GLY A 348 1.94 23.04 2.65
CA GLY A 348 3.35 22.90 3.02
C GLY A 348 3.59 23.04 4.53
N LEU A 349 2.91 23.99 5.19
CA LEU A 349 2.99 24.18 6.65
C LEU A 349 2.40 23.01 7.44
N VAL A 350 1.29 22.43 6.97
CA VAL A 350 0.63 21.26 7.59
C VAL A 350 1.45 19.99 7.37
N ASN A 351 1.83 19.69 6.13
CA ASN A 351 2.52 18.44 5.77
C ASN A 351 3.94 18.35 6.38
N ALA A 352 4.59 19.49 6.60
CA ALA A 352 5.88 19.56 7.31
C ALA A 352 5.74 19.60 8.84
N TYR A 353 4.52 19.58 9.40
CA TYR A 353 4.32 19.73 10.83
C TYR A 353 4.53 18.44 11.62
N THR A 354 5.25 18.61 12.73
CA THR A 354 5.43 17.60 13.78
C THR A 354 5.34 18.28 15.13
N GLU A 355 4.70 17.63 16.10
CA GLU A 355 4.58 18.11 17.47
C GLU A 355 4.82 16.91 18.40
N GLY A 356 5.70 17.05 19.39
CA GLY A 356 6.14 15.91 20.21
C GLY A 356 6.76 14.82 19.34
N SER A 357 6.24 13.59 19.44
CA SER A 357 6.56 12.45 18.57
C SER A 357 5.62 12.32 17.35
N LEU A 358 4.55 13.13 17.28
CA LEU A 358 3.45 12.95 16.32
C LEU A 358 3.72 13.67 15.00
N SER A 359 3.55 12.94 13.90
CA SER A 359 3.67 13.40 12.52
C SER A 359 2.44 12.98 11.70
N GLY A 360 2.31 13.51 10.47
CA GLY A 360 1.10 13.32 9.66
C GLY A 360 -0.10 14.03 10.29
N TRP A 361 0.07 15.32 10.55
CA TRP A 361 -0.99 16.26 10.93
C TRP A 361 -1.71 16.73 9.66
N ARG A 362 -3.01 17.03 9.76
CA ARG A 362 -3.87 17.43 8.63
C ARG A 362 -4.66 18.71 8.93
N PHE A 363 -5.36 19.22 7.93
CA PHE A 363 -6.36 20.28 8.16
C PHE A 363 -7.57 19.71 8.94
N PRO A 364 -8.27 20.53 9.73
CA PRO A 364 -9.59 20.18 10.24
C PRO A 364 -10.60 20.05 9.11
N THR A 365 -11.52 19.08 9.19
CA THR A 365 -12.74 19.08 8.36
C THR A 365 -13.70 20.17 8.82
N ALA A 366 -14.74 20.47 8.03
CA ALA A 366 -15.78 21.41 8.41
C ALA A 366 -16.60 20.90 9.60
N ASP A 367 -16.79 19.59 9.76
CA ASP A 367 -17.56 19.03 10.88
C ASP A 367 -16.71 18.89 12.15
N GLU A 368 -15.41 18.59 12.03
CA GLU A 368 -14.45 18.74 13.13
C GLU A 368 -14.41 20.19 13.63
N ALA A 369 -14.34 21.18 12.73
CA ALA A 369 -14.34 22.59 13.10
C ALA A 369 -15.60 23.00 13.89
N LYS A 370 -16.79 22.48 13.52
CA LYS A 370 -18.04 22.67 14.29
C LYS A 370 -17.97 21.99 15.66
N ALA A 371 -17.52 20.75 15.71
CA ALA A 371 -17.45 19.94 16.94
C ALA A 371 -16.44 20.52 17.94
N MET A 372 -15.22 20.86 17.49
CA MET A 372 -14.21 21.52 18.30
C MET A 372 -14.71 22.88 18.81
N ARG A 373 -15.42 23.66 17.98
CA ARG A 373 -16.02 24.94 18.43
C ARG A 373 -17.02 24.76 19.57
N ASN A 374 -17.75 23.66 19.61
CA ASN A 374 -18.69 23.37 20.70
C ASN A 374 -18.00 22.84 21.97
N THR A 375 -16.79 22.29 21.85
CA THR A 375 -16.11 21.56 22.93
C THR A 375 -14.98 22.37 23.59
N ILE A 376 -14.18 23.07 22.77
CA ILE A 376 -13.05 23.91 23.22
C ILE A 376 -13.17 25.39 22.79
N GLY A 377 -14.06 25.70 21.84
CA GLY A 377 -14.40 27.07 21.43
C GLY A 377 -15.60 27.64 22.19
N GLY A 378 -16.26 28.65 21.62
CA GLY A 378 -17.53 29.21 22.12
C GLY A 378 -17.47 29.61 23.59
N THR A 379 -18.32 28.99 24.41
CA THR A 379 -18.37 29.20 25.88
C THR A 379 -17.18 28.60 26.64
N HIS A 380 -16.48 27.63 26.05
CA HIS A 380 -15.34 26.93 26.67
C HIS A 380 -14.00 27.65 26.40
N LEU A 381 -13.95 28.47 25.35
CA LEU A 381 -12.74 29.18 24.89
C LEU A 381 -11.95 29.89 25.99
N SER A 382 -12.63 30.55 26.93
CA SER A 382 -11.96 31.27 28.03
C SER A 382 -11.15 30.33 28.95
N GLN A 383 -11.64 29.10 29.14
CA GLN A 383 -10.93 28.05 29.89
C GLN A 383 -9.80 27.46 29.03
N THR A 384 -10.05 27.16 27.75
CA THR A 384 -9.05 26.67 26.80
C THR A 384 -7.86 27.61 26.66
N ASN A 385 -8.12 28.90 26.45
CA ASN A 385 -7.08 29.93 26.29
C ASN A 385 -6.32 30.17 27.59
N LYS A 386 -6.97 30.04 28.76
CA LYS A 386 -6.25 30.07 30.04
C LYS A 386 -5.30 28.88 30.15
N LEU A 387 -5.75 27.66 29.81
CA LEU A 387 -4.93 26.45 29.85
C LEU A 387 -3.70 26.55 28.92
N LEU A 388 -3.89 27.07 27.71
CA LEU A 388 -2.80 27.33 26.74
C LEU A 388 -1.83 28.41 27.27
N SER A 389 -2.37 29.54 27.73
CA SER A 389 -1.56 30.67 28.24
C SER A 389 -0.78 30.33 29.52
N ASP A 390 -1.38 29.57 30.46
CA ASP A 390 -0.72 29.03 31.65
C ASP A 390 0.49 28.13 31.33
N LYS A 391 0.59 27.65 30.09
CA LYS A 391 1.67 26.79 29.57
C LYS A 391 2.59 27.47 28.56
N GLY A 392 2.33 28.73 28.20
CA GLY A 392 3.08 29.45 27.16
C GLY A 392 2.83 28.96 25.74
N LEU A 393 1.67 28.33 25.49
CA LEU A 393 1.22 27.86 24.18
C LEU A 393 0.36 28.93 23.49
N ASP A 394 0.30 28.90 22.16
CA ASP A 394 -0.49 29.87 21.39
C ASP A 394 -1.99 29.72 21.69
N ILE A 395 -2.69 30.83 21.96
CA ILE A 395 -4.13 30.84 22.28
C ILE A 395 -5.02 30.81 21.03
N LEU A 396 -6.28 30.36 21.18
CA LEU A 396 -7.28 30.35 20.10
C LEU A 396 -8.00 31.71 20.04
N GLU A 397 -7.85 32.43 18.94
CA GLU A 397 -8.35 33.80 18.78
C GLU A 397 -9.84 33.86 18.41
N THR A 398 -10.56 34.84 18.99
CA THR A 398 -11.95 35.17 18.63
C THR A 398 -12.20 36.66 18.42
N GLY A 399 -11.15 37.49 18.43
CA GLY A 399 -11.24 38.89 18.06
C GLY A 399 -11.54 39.14 16.58
N TYR A 400 -11.55 40.43 16.23
CA TYR A 400 -11.55 40.91 14.85
C TYR A 400 -10.12 41.07 14.34
N GLU A 401 -9.91 41.03 13.03
CA GLU A 401 -8.59 41.25 12.44
C GLU A 401 -8.06 42.65 12.77
N PRO A 402 -6.74 42.83 13.01
CA PRO A 402 -6.16 44.13 13.37
C PRO A 402 -6.56 45.25 12.40
N GLY A 403 -7.16 46.31 12.93
CA GLY A 403 -7.65 47.46 12.15
C GLY A 403 -9.07 47.30 11.58
N THR A 404 -9.69 46.12 11.67
CA THR A 404 -11.09 45.89 11.31
C THR A 404 -12.01 46.02 12.54
N LYS A 405 -13.32 46.16 12.31
CA LYS A 405 -14.35 46.19 13.38
C LYS A 405 -15.31 45.01 13.34
N ASP A 406 -15.52 44.47 12.14
CA ASP A 406 -16.60 43.51 11.84
C ASP A 406 -16.08 42.26 11.10
N THR A 407 -14.77 42.17 10.83
CA THR A 407 -14.13 41.03 10.16
C THR A 407 -13.52 40.09 11.19
N PRO A 408 -14.16 38.97 11.56
CA PRO A 408 -13.62 38.06 12.56
C PRO A 408 -12.32 37.42 12.06
N VAL A 409 -11.42 37.11 12.99
CA VAL A 409 -10.29 36.21 12.74
C VAL A 409 -10.84 34.83 12.38
N ARG A 410 -10.36 34.26 11.26
CA ARG A 410 -10.82 32.96 10.74
C ARG A 410 -9.65 31.99 10.58
N TYR A 411 -9.94 30.72 10.82
CA TYR A 411 -9.01 29.61 10.75
C TYR A 411 -9.28 28.76 9.51
N LEU A 412 -8.24 28.29 8.82
CA LEU A 412 -8.36 27.40 7.65
C LEU A 412 -8.89 26.01 8.04
N CYS A 413 -9.76 25.46 7.20
CA CYS A 413 -10.25 24.08 7.25
C CYS A 413 -10.52 23.56 5.83
N GLU A 414 -10.69 22.25 5.69
CA GLU A 414 -10.90 21.52 4.42
C GLU A 414 -9.85 21.90 3.38
N ASP A 415 -8.63 21.42 3.61
CA ASP A 415 -7.43 21.60 2.79
C ASP A 415 -7.06 23.06 2.47
N GLY A 416 -7.62 24.00 3.24
CA GLY A 416 -7.44 25.44 3.06
C GLY A 416 -8.43 26.08 2.09
N GLU A 417 -9.44 25.36 1.59
CA GLU A 417 -10.52 25.94 0.77
C GLU A 417 -11.59 26.67 1.61
N LYS A 418 -11.76 26.29 2.88
CA LYS A 418 -12.81 26.81 3.77
C LYS A 418 -12.19 27.42 5.03
N THR A 419 -13.02 28.17 5.75
CA THR A 419 -12.61 28.89 6.96
C THR A 419 -13.70 28.86 8.02
N TYR A 420 -13.32 28.64 9.27
CA TYR A 420 -14.20 28.63 10.45
C TYR A 420 -13.80 29.71 11.47
N VAL A 421 -14.64 29.91 12.49
CA VAL A 421 -14.37 30.83 13.61
C VAL A 421 -14.73 30.17 14.95
N TRP A 422 -13.88 30.36 15.96
CA TRP A 422 -14.10 29.77 17.29
C TRP A 422 -15.28 30.38 18.07
N GLY A 423 -15.75 31.56 17.68
CA GLY A 423 -16.86 32.26 18.34
C GLY A 423 -18.22 31.59 18.10
N ASP A 424 -18.78 31.76 16.91
CA ASP A 424 -20.12 31.23 16.55
C ASP A 424 -20.10 29.92 15.75
N GLY A 425 -18.94 29.50 15.23
CA GLY A 425 -18.81 28.29 14.40
C GLY A 425 -19.15 28.50 12.91
N THR A 426 -19.36 29.73 12.44
CA THR A 426 -19.68 30.03 11.03
C THR A 426 -18.58 29.58 10.10
N ILE A 427 -18.89 28.66 9.18
CA ILE A 427 -17.99 28.20 8.12
C ILE A 427 -18.31 28.92 6.81
N SER A 428 -17.28 29.38 6.11
CA SER A 428 -17.38 30.03 4.79
C SER A 428 -16.20 29.66 3.89
N LYS A 429 -16.38 29.72 2.57
CA LYS A 429 -15.29 29.57 1.60
C LYS A 429 -14.17 30.61 1.88
N ALA A 430 -12.92 30.24 1.67
CA ALA A 430 -11.77 31.11 1.80
C ALA A 430 -11.68 32.10 0.62
N GLY A 431 -11.01 33.23 0.85
CA GLY A 431 -10.74 34.26 -0.17
C GLY A 431 -9.38 34.05 -0.84
N SER A 432 -9.27 34.52 -2.09
CA SER A 432 -8.08 34.32 -2.95
C SER A 432 -6.98 35.37 -2.76
N SER A 433 -7.20 36.38 -1.92
CA SER A 433 -6.27 37.51 -1.68
C SER A 433 -6.19 37.92 -0.20
N ARG A 434 -6.77 37.12 0.71
CA ARG A 434 -6.72 37.32 2.16
C ARG A 434 -5.96 36.16 2.78
N THR A 435 -5.25 36.46 3.86
CA THR A 435 -4.56 35.51 4.72
C THR A 435 -5.40 35.18 5.96
N TYR A 436 -5.05 34.07 6.62
CA TYR A 436 -5.86 33.43 7.66
C TYR A 436 -4.96 32.90 8.78
N ARG A 437 -5.57 32.38 9.84
CA ARG A 437 -4.85 31.58 10.84
C ARG A 437 -4.95 30.10 10.52
N LEU A 438 -4.01 29.31 11.02
CA LEU A 438 -3.98 27.87 10.85
C LEU A 438 -3.76 27.19 12.20
N ARG A 439 -4.51 26.10 12.41
CA ARG A 439 -4.23 25.04 13.38
C ARG A 439 -4.38 23.72 12.64
N ALA A 440 -3.43 22.81 12.81
CA ALA A 440 -3.53 21.46 12.28
C ALA A 440 -4.18 20.55 13.32
N VAL A 441 -4.80 19.45 12.89
CA VAL A 441 -5.31 18.40 13.76
C VAL A 441 -4.61 17.07 13.54
N LYS A 442 -4.60 16.23 14.57
CA LYS A 442 -4.13 14.85 14.51
C LYS A 442 -5.10 13.93 15.23
N GLU A 443 -5.57 12.92 14.51
CA GLU A 443 -6.40 11.86 15.06
C GLU A 443 -5.51 10.75 15.64
N VAL A 444 -5.87 10.27 16.84
CA VAL A 444 -5.14 9.24 17.59
C VAL A 444 -6.10 8.31 18.32
N THR A 445 -5.82 7.01 18.34
CA THR A 445 -6.62 6.01 19.06
C THR A 445 -6.05 5.83 20.47
N PHE A 446 -6.78 6.22 21.51
CA PHE A 446 -6.35 6.06 22.90
C PHE A 446 -6.91 4.79 23.52
N ARG A 447 -6.03 3.86 23.91
CA ARG A 447 -6.37 2.67 24.69
C ARG A 447 -6.18 2.91 26.19
N LYS A 448 -7.19 2.51 26.96
CA LYS A 448 -7.08 2.47 28.42
C LYS A 448 -6.33 1.20 28.86
N GLN A 449 -5.36 1.37 29.76
CA GLN A 449 -4.61 0.28 30.43
C GLN A 449 -5.21 -0.10 31.78
#